data_AF-A0A7Y2CAK4-F1
#
_entry.id   AF-A0A7Y2CAK4-F1
#
_cell.length_a   1.000
_cell.length_b   1.000
_cell.length_c   1.000
_cell.angle_alpha   90.00
_cell.angle_beta   90.00
_cell.angle_gamma   90.00
#
_symmetry.space_group_name_H-M   'P 1'
#
loop_
_entity.id
_entity.type
_entity.pdbx_description
1 polymer ?
#
loop_
_entity_poly.entity_id
_entity_poly.type
_entity_poly.pdbx_seq_one_letter_code
_entity_poly.pdbx_strand_id
1 'polypeptide(L)' 'MFALVRNIESLENSNDPLHRIIRINEDHFSFSVATTSERIGRRIAEAIANITQSSITTRVDEGVEMFVVA' A
#
# COMPACT_ATOMS: atom_id res chain seq x y z
N MET A 1 -5.75 -5.08 -11.98
CA MET A 1 -5.53 -3.62 -11.97
C MET A 1 -6.76 -2.82 -11.52
N PHE A 2 -7.93 -2.94 -12.18
CA PHE A 2 -9.13 -2.15 -11.85
C PHE A 2 -9.66 -2.32 -10.40
N ALA A 3 -9.56 -3.54 -9.84
CA ALA A 3 -9.96 -3.82 -8.46
C ALA A 3 -9.01 -3.22 -7.41
N LEU A 4 -7.74 -3.00 -7.76
CA LEU A 4 -6.74 -2.45 -6.84
C LEU A 4 -6.98 -0.95 -6.64
N VAL A 5 -7.21 -0.22 -7.74
CA VAL A 5 -7.55 1.21 -7.73
C VAL A 5 -8.84 1.46 -6.95
N ARG A 6 -9.91 0.69 -7.22
CA ARG A 6 -11.17 0.81 -6.45
C ARG A 6 -11.01 0.55 -4.95
N ASN A 7 -10.16 -0.41 -4.57
CA ASN A 7 -9.90 -0.70 -3.16
C ASN A 7 -9.11 0.44 -2.49
N ILE A 8 -8.17 1.05 -3.20
CA ILE A 8 -7.40 2.20 -2.73
C ILE A 8 -8.32 3.44 -2.55
N GLU A 9 -9.15 3.74 -3.54
CA GLU A 9 -10.12 4.86 -3.48
C GLU A 9 -11.12 4.68 -2.33
N SER A 10 -11.60 3.45 -2.08
CA SER A 10 -12.51 3.17 -0.96
C SER A 10 -11.83 3.33 0.41
N LEU A 11 -10.50 3.17 0.49
CA LEU A 11 -9.72 3.29 1.72
C LEU A 11 -9.32 4.74 2.02
N GLU A 12 -9.00 5.54 0.99
CA GLU A 12 -8.79 6.98 1.17
C GLU A 12 -10.06 7.69 1.66
N ASN A 13 -11.23 7.24 1.20
CA ASN A 13 -12.54 7.79 1.54
C ASN A 13 -13.18 7.17 2.79
N SER A 14 -12.48 6.29 3.51
CA SER A 14 -12.99 5.72 4.76
C SER A 14 -13.02 6.79 5.86
N ASN A 15 -14.14 6.88 6.59
CA ASN A 15 -14.32 7.79 7.73
C ASN A 15 -13.52 7.38 8.98
N ASP A 16 -12.78 6.27 8.93
CA ASP A 16 -11.94 5.81 10.04
C ASP A 16 -10.49 6.31 9.88
N PRO A 17 -10.07 7.32 10.68
CA PRO A 17 -8.74 7.93 10.55
C PRO A 17 -7.61 6.97 10.92
N LEU A 18 -7.88 5.85 11.59
CA LEU A 18 -6.87 4.86 11.99
C LEU A 18 -6.39 4.00 10.82
N HIS A 19 -7.12 3.97 9.71
CA HIS A 19 -6.90 3.05 8.59
C HIS A 19 -6.78 3.78 7.25
N ARG A 20 -5.95 4.83 7.22
CA ARG A 20 -5.76 5.67 6.05
C ARG A 20 -4.52 5.26 5.25
N ILE A 21 -4.65 5.32 3.92
CA ILE A 21 -3.48 5.35 3.02
C ILE A 21 -2.96 6.78 3.06
N ILE A 22 -1.72 6.95 3.53
CA ILE A 22 -1.08 8.26 3.66
C ILE A 22 -0.52 8.68 2.30
N ARG A 23 0.09 7.72 1.58
CA ARG A 23 0.78 8.00 0.32
C ARG A 23 0.94 6.74 -0.51
N ILE A 24 0.87 6.89 -1.82
CA ILE A 24 1.28 5.89 -2.79
C ILE A 24 2.32 6.54 -3.71
N ASN A 25 3.47 5.90 -3.93
CA ASN A 25 4.39 6.29 -5.00
C ASN A 25 4.61 5.13 -5.96
N GLU A 26 4.60 5.45 -7.24
CA GLU A 26 4.96 4.54 -8.32
C GLU A 26 6.13 5.17 -9.07
N ASP A 27 7.26 4.46 -9.07
CA ASP A 27 8.44 4.79 -9.84
C ASP A 27 8.67 3.68 -10.89
N HIS A 28 9.55 3.93 -11.86
CA HIS A 28 9.82 3.00 -12.98
C HIS A 28 10.14 1.56 -12.58
N PHE A 29 10.62 1.33 -11.36
CA PHE A 29 11.07 0.02 -10.86
C PHE A 29 10.40 -0.42 -9.56
N SER A 30 9.57 0.41 -8.95
CA SER A 30 9.02 0.09 -7.64
C SER A 30 7.70 0.77 -7.37
N PHE A 31 6.88 0.10 -6.59
CA PHE A 31 5.65 0.64 -6.05
C PHE A 31 5.75 0.72 -4.53
N SER A 32 5.28 1.80 -3.91
CA SER A 32 5.27 1.95 -2.46
C SER A 32 3.93 2.44 -1.93
N VAL A 33 3.48 1.88 -0.81
CA VAL A 33 2.31 2.32 -0.03
C VAL A 33 2.76 2.66 1.37
N ALA A 34 2.48 3.88 1.80
CA ALA A 34 2.57 4.31 3.19
C ALA A 34 1.16 4.37 3.80
N THR A 35 0.96 3.75 4.95
CA THR A 35 -0.34 3.66 5.62
C THR A 35 -0.18 3.59 7.13
N THR A 36 -1.19 4.03 7.88
CA THR A 36 -1.28 3.84 9.33
C THR A 36 -1.72 2.41 9.72
N SER A 37 -2.02 1.55 8.74
CA SER A 37 -2.56 0.21 8.97
C SER A 37 -1.71 -0.86 8.28
N GLU A 38 -0.92 -1.59 9.08
CA GLU A 38 -0.06 -2.68 8.59
C GLU A 38 -0.86 -3.68 7.75
N ARG A 39 -2.03 -4.10 8.25
CA ARG A 39 -2.90 -5.07 7.57
C ARG A 39 -3.31 -4.61 6.17
N ILE A 40 -3.61 -3.33 6.01
CA ILE A 40 -4.07 -2.77 4.73
C ILE A 40 -2.90 -2.64 3.77
N GLY A 41 -1.80 -2.03 4.22
CA GLY A 41 -0.62 -1.83 3.38
C GLY A 41 -0.02 -3.14 2.91
N ARG A 42 0.04 -4.14 3.79
CA ARG A 42 0.47 -5.50 3.44
C ARG A 42 -0.41 -6.11 2.35
N ARG A 43 -1.74 -6.04 2.47
CA ARG A 43 -2.66 -6.60 1.45
C ARG A 43 -2.50 -5.94 0.08
N ILE A 44 -2.29 -4.63 0.05
CA ILE A 44 -2.07 -3.90 -1.20
C ILE A 44 -0.73 -4.32 -1.81
N ALA A 45 0.33 -4.34 -1.01
CA ALA A 45 1.66 -4.74 -1.45
C ALA A 45 1.69 -6.19 -1.97
N GLU A 46 1.05 -7.13 -1.26
CA GLU A 46 0.91 -8.53 -1.69
C GLU A 46 0.14 -8.66 -3.00
N ALA A 47 -0.94 -7.90 -3.19
CA ALA A 47 -1.71 -7.93 -4.42
C ALA A 47 -0.87 -7.47 -5.62
N ILE A 48 -0.03 -6.45 -5.44
CA ILE A 48 0.84 -5.93 -6.50
C ILE A 48 2.01 -6.87 -6.76
N ALA A 49 2.70 -7.32 -5.70
CA ALA A 49 3.80 -8.26 -5.80
C ALA A 49 3.40 -9.56 -6.54
N ASN A 50 2.19 -10.06 -6.29
CA ASN A 50 1.67 -11.22 -7.01
C ASN A 50 1.44 -10.96 -8.52
N ILE A 51 1.06 -9.73 -8.90
CA ILE A 51 0.86 -9.35 -10.30
C ILE A 51 2.20 -9.13 -11.00
N THR A 52 3.17 -8.51 -10.32
CA THR A 52 4.46 -8.14 -10.90
C THR A 52 5.54 -9.21 -10.72
N GLN A 53 5.25 -10.27 -9.95
CA GLN A 53 6.24 -11.28 -9.51
C GLN A 53 7.43 -10.65 -8.76
N SER A 54 7.14 -9.62 -7.98
CA SER A 54 8.12 -8.83 -7.23
C SER A 54 8.22 -9.25 -5.78
N SER A 55 9.30 -8.81 -5.13
CA SER A 55 9.48 -8.95 -3.69
C SER A 55 8.82 -7.80 -2.93
N ILE A 56 8.57 -7.99 -1.63
CA ILE A 56 8.02 -6.95 -0.75
C ILE A 56 9.05 -6.67 0.35
N THR A 57 9.35 -5.38 0.55
CA THR A 57 10.11 -4.88 1.69
C THR A 57 9.24 -3.99 2.55
N THR A 58 9.25 -4.19 3.87
CA THR A 58 8.48 -3.36 4.81
C THR A 58 9.40 -2.52 5.67
N ARG A 59 8.98 -1.28 5.96
CA ARG A 59 9.64 -0.35 6.89
C ARG A 59 8.58 0.35 7.73
N VAL A 60 8.91 0.67 8.97
CA VAL A 60 8.01 1.40 9.88
C VAL A 60 8.72 2.67 10.34
N ASP A 61 8.05 3.81 10.21
CA ASP A 61 8.57 5.10 10.63
C ASP A 61 7.47 5.93 11.30
N GLU A 62 7.69 6.37 12.55
CA GLU A 62 6.74 7.19 13.34
C GLU A 62 5.27 6.69 13.34
N GLY A 63 5.06 5.36 13.35
CA GLY A 63 3.72 4.76 13.32
C GLY A 63 3.08 4.67 11.92
N VAL A 64 3.88 4.94 10.89
CA VAL A 64 3.54 4.76 9.48
C VAL A 64 4.25 3.52 8.95
N GLU A 65 3.47 2.58 8.44
CA GLU A 65 3.93 1.38 7.77
C GLU A 65 4.12 1.67 6.28
N MET A 66 5.32 1.42 5.77
CA MET A 66 5.69 1.58 4.38
C MET A 66 6.03 0.22 3.76
N PHE A 67 5.32 -0.12 2.69
CA PHE A 67 5.51 -1.36 1.94
C PHE A 67 6.01 -1.01 0.55
N VAL A 68 7.17 -1.54 0.18
CA VAL A 68 7.82 -1.34 -1.12
C VAL A 68 7.80 -2.65 -1.89
N VAL A 69 7.29 -2.62 -3.11
CA VAL A 69 7.25 -3.74 -4.05
C VAL A 69 8.27 -3.45 -5.16
N ALA A 70 9.26 -4.33 -5.31
CA ALA A 70 10.33 -4.26 -6.31
C ALA A 70 10.64 -5.66 -6.84
#